data_AF-C7DRS7-F1
#
_entry.id   AF-C7DRS7-F1
#
_cell.length_a   1.000
_cell.length_b   1.000
_cell.length_c   1.000
_cell.angle_alpha   90.00
_cell.angle_beta   90.00
_cell.angle_gamma   90.00
#
_symmetry.space_group_name_H-M   'P 1'
#
loop_
_entity.id
_entity.type
_entity.pdbx_description
1 polymer ?
#
loop_
_entity_poly.entity_id
_entity_poly.type
_entity_poly.pdbx_seq_one_letter_code
_entity_poly.pdbx_strand_id
1 'polypeptide(L)' 'MDTGAVVRGFLGPAQLENALTGMDLVIIPAGVPRKPGMTRDDLFKINAGIVKSLCEGIAKCCP' A
#
# COMPACT_ATOMS: atom_id res chain seq x y z
N MET A 1 17.58 0.43 -21.24
CA MET A 1 18.53 0.45 -20.11
C MET A 1 17.99 -0.56 -19.13
N ASP A 2 18.48 -1.80 -19.17
CA ASP A 2 18.06 -2.83 -18.22
C ASP A 2 18.95 -2.75 -16.99
N THR A 3 18.32 -2.55 -15.84
CA THR A 3 19.01 -2.59 -14.55
C THR A 3 18.99 -4.03 -14.04
N GLY A 4 19.93 -4.40 -13.17
CA GLY A 4 19.92 -5.69 -12.47
C GLY A 4 18.83 -5.84 -11.40
N ALA A 5 17.88 -4.90 -11.32
CA ALA A 5 16.81 -4.93 -10.33
C ALA A 5 15.84 -6.08 -10.61
N VAL A 6 15.52 -6.86 -9.58
CA VAL A 6 14.50 -7.91 -9.65
C VAL A 6 13.14 -7.27 -9.36
N VAL A 7 12.21 -7.36 -10.31
CA VAL A 7 10.84 -6.83 -10.17
C VAL A 7 9.87 -8.00 -9.99
N ARG A 8 9.00 -7.92 -8.98
CA ARG A 8 7.92 -8.88 -8.72
C ARG A 8 6.58 -8.15 -8.64
N GLY A 9 5.54 -8.74 -9.22
CA GLY A 9 4.18 -8.21 -9.18
C GLY A 9 3.31 -8.96 -8.19
N PHE A 10 2.49 -8.23 -7.45
CA PHE A 10 1.51 -8.78 -6.50
C PHE A 10 0.19 -8.06 -6.69
N LEU A 11 -0.92 -8.79 -6.67
CA LEU A 11 -2.26 -8.27 -6.94
C LEU A 11 -3.25 -8.67 -5.86
N GLY A 12 -3.97 -7.67 -5.37
CA GLY A 12 -5.07 -7.83 -4.43
C GLY A 12 -4.65 -8.23 -3.02
N PRO A 13 -5.61 -8.29 -2.07
CA PRO A 13 -5.33 -8.53 -0.66
C PRO A 13 -4.66 -9.89 -0.37
N ALA A 14 -5.01 -10.92 -1.15
CA ALA A 14 -4.50 -12.27 -0.94
C ALA A 14 -2.98 -12.41 -1.17
N GLN A 15 -2.38 -11.48 -1.92
CA GLN A 15 -0.95 -11.49 -2.23
C GLN A 15 -0.15 -10.46 -1.42
N LEU A 16 -0.81 -9.71 -0.53
CA LEU A 16 -0.18 -8.65 0.26
C LEU A 16 0.94 -9.19 1.16
N GLU A 17 0.73 -10.32 1.83
CA GLU A 17 1.75 -10.91 2.71
C GLU A 17 3.02 -11.26 1.94
N ASN A 18 2.87 -11.90 0.77
CA ASN A 18 3.99 -12.24 -0.10
C ASN A 18 4.76 -11.00 -0.62
N ALA A 19 4.07 -9.87 -0.76
CA ALA A 19 4.69 -8.61 -1.16
C ALA A 19 5.50 -7.96 -0.02
N LEU A 20 5.16 -8.25 1.24
CA LEU A 20 5.70 -7.58 2.41
C LEU A 20 6.77 -8.41 3.14
N THR A 21 6.67 -9.73 3.13
CA THR A 21 7.58 -10.60 3.88
C THR A 21 9.05 -10.33 3.53
N GLY A 22 9.82 -9.95 4.56
CA GLY A 22 11.26 -9.68 4.43
C GLY A 22 11.62 -8.36 3.74
N MET A 23 10.68 -7.42 3.60
CA MET A 23 10.98 -6.06 3.12
C MET A 23 11.61 -5.22 4.23
N ASP A 24 12.72 -4.55 3.90
CA ASP A 24 13.38 -3.58 4.80
C ASP A 24 12.80 -2.16 4.68
N LEU A 25 12.18 -1.85 3.54
CA LEU A 25 11.57 -0.55 3.26
C LEU A 25 10.25 -0.72 2.52
N VAL A 26 9.20 -0.09 3.03
CA VAL A 26 7.88 -0.08 2.39
C VAL A 26 7.50 1.36 2.03
N ILE A 27 7.27 1.61 0.74
CA ILE A 27 6.79 2.90 0.22
C ILE A 27 5.31 2.75 -0.14
N ILE A 28 4.45 3.58 0.45
CA ILE A 28 3.00 3.53 0.25
C ILE A 28 2.54 4.77 -0.54
N PRO A 29 2.48 4.71 -1.87
CA PRO A 29 1.80 5.72 -2.67
C PRO A 29 0.27 5.48 -2.72
N ALA A 30 -0.22 4.40 -2.10
CA ALA A 30 -1.60 3.97 -2.19
C ALA A 30 -2.56 5.00 -1.55
N GLY A 31 -3.61 5.30 -2.28
CA GLY A 31 -4.65 6.24 -1.88
C GLY A 31 -5.53 6.58 -3.08
N VAL A 32 -6.65 7.23 -2.81
CA VAL A 32 -7.52 7.74 -3.88
C VAL A 32 -7.21 9.20 -4.17
N PRO A 33 -7.19 9.63 -5.44
CA PRO A 33 -7.11 11.04 -5.78
C PRO A 33 -8.40 11.76 -5.35
N ARG A 34 -8.27 13.03 -4.98
CA ARG A 34 -9.43 13.86 -4.63
C ARG A 34 -10.36 14.03 -5.83
N LYS A 35 -11.63 13.65 -5.69
CA LYS A 35 -12.65 13.80 -6.75
C LYS A 35 -13.47 15.09 -6.58
N PRO A 36 -14.02 15.65 -7.66
CA PRO A 36 -15.00 16.74 -7.57
C PRO A 36 -16.17 16.34 -6.66
N GLY A 37 -16.61 17.25 -5.80
CA GLY A 37 -17.68 17.00 -4.82
C GLY A 37 -17.25 16.25 -3.56
N MET A 38 -15.99 15.79 -3.47
CA MET A 38 -15.46 15.12 -2.28
C MET A 38 -14.95 16.14 -1.24
N THR A 39 -15.41 15.99 0.01
CA THR A 39 -14.91 16.80 1.12
C THR A 39 -13.51 16.34 1.55
N ARG A 40 -12.81 17.18 2.31
CA ARG A 40 -11.50 16.83 2.89
C ARG A 40 -11.64 15.64 3.85
N ASP A 41 -12.72 15.59 4.61
CA ASP A 41 -12.96 14.54 5.60
C ASP A 41 -13.28 13.21 4.95
N ASP A 42 -14.06 13.20 3.86
CA ASP A 42 -14.31 11.97 3.09
C ASP A 42 -12.99 11.42 2.53
N LEU A 43 -12.15 12.30 1.98
CA LEU A 43 -10.84 11.91 1.45
C LEU A 43 -9.95 11.32 2.54
N PHE A 44 -9.91 11.96 3.71
CA PHE A 44 -9.15 11.47 4.85
C PHE A 44 -9.67 10.11 5.33
N LYS A 45 -10.98 9.93 5.49
CA LYS A 45 -11.56 8.65 5.94
C LYS A 45 -11.24 7.50 4.99
N ILE A 46 -11.33 7.71 3.67
CA ILE A 46 -10.99 6.67 2.70
C ILE A 46 -9.50 6.32 2.77
N ASN A 47 -8.61 7.32 2.72
CA ASN A 47 -7.18 7.06 2.73
C ASN A 47 -6.70 6.50 4.08
N ALA A 48 -7.30 6.91 5.20
CA ALA A 48 -7.02 6.35 6.51
C ALA A 48 -7.36 4.84 6.58
N GLY A 49 -8.48 4.43 5.97
CA GLY A 49 -8.84 3.01 5.85
C GLY A 49 -7.81 2.22 5.04
N ILE A 50 -7.40 2.74 3.87
CA ILE A 50 -6.39 2.12 3.01
C ILE A 50 -5.06 1.97 3.75
N VAL A 51 -4.57 3.05 4.37
CA VAL A 51 -3.31 3.05 5.11
C VAL A 51 -3.36 2.08 6.29
N LYS A 52 -4.46 2.08 7.05
CA LYS A 52 -4.65 1.15 8.17
C LYS A 52 -4.49 -0.31 7.72
N SER A 53 -5.22 -0.73 6.69
CA SER A 53 -5.17 -2.12 6.20
C SER A 53 -3.78 -2.52 5.71
N LEU A 54 -3.03 -1.61 5.08
CA LEU A 54 -1.65 -1.88 4.67
C LEU A 54 -0.70 -1.96 5.88
N CYS A 55 -0.83 -1.04 6.84
CA CYS A 55 -0.03 -1.07 8.08
C CYS A 55 -0.24 -2.35 8.89
N GLU A 56 -1.45 -2.89 8.94
CA GLU A 56 -1.74 -4.18 9.59
C GLU A 56 -0.96 -5.33 8.92
N GLY A 57 -0.87 -5.34 7.59
CA GLY A 57 -0.05 -6.31 6.86
C GLY A 57 1.46 -6.13 7.13
N ILE A 58 1.94 -4.88 7.14
CA ILE A 58 3.36 -4.57 7.40
C ILE A 58 3.76 -5.06 8.79
N ALA A 59 2.99 -4.70 9.80
CA ALA A 59 3.24 -5.11 11.18
C ALA A 59 3.27 -6.64 11.36
N LYS A 60 2.54 -7.38 10.53
CA LYS A 60 2.53 -8.86 10.55
C LYS A 60 3.72 -9.48 9.81
N CYS A 61 4.15 -8.89 8.69
CA CYS A 61 5.04 -9.54 7.72
C CYS A 61 6.47 -9.00 7.72
N CYS A 62 6.67 -7.75 8.11
CA CYS A 62 7.96 -7.06 8.15
C CYS A 62 7.95 -5.96 9.24
N PRO A 63 7.93 -6.35 10.54
CA PRO A 63 7.83 -5.43 11.65
C PRO A 63 9.08 -4.55 11.86
#